data_AF-A0A662DZL0-F1
#
_entry.id   AF-A0A662DZL0-F1
#
_cell.length_a   1.000
_cell.length_b   1.000
_cell.length_c   1.000
_cell.angle_alpha   90.00
_cell.angle_beta   90.00
_cell.angle_gamma   90.00
#
_symmetry.space_group_name_H-M   'P 1'
#
loop_
_entity.id
_entity.type
_entity.pdbx_description
1 polymer ?
#
loop_
_entity_poly.entity_id
_entity_poly.type
_entity_poly.pdbx_seq_one_letter_code
_entity_poly.pdbx_strand_id
1 'polypeptide(L)'
;MRLYHVIIASIMILPLPNPLSATTWNVSPTGCSDSTCDPCCTIQGAVGKSWAGDTISVGPGTYTENIVPQNMNYPLGDLTLVAAGGPGTVLVNPGTGRGLITSLFPGTLTVEGIDFSAATSSGIYVDQTGPVIFLDVTANDCGYTAFVIDATGPVTMERCTANRTQNNRIGIQVDGASSATLTDCTANDNSTTGIVFMNISGPVELINPTTTDNTLDGIAFGTTGVNTVSGATVTDNGRSGLSAEIGGSISVTTSVITGNGDQGININWDGADPADSATITNTTISNNGHIGNDSGVRIRNLDGPIVITNCTVNDNGADGVSPETSVTGTIEITGGQANGNSDDGFDLRVNGDVTVIGATANTNGDQGFAIDCPGTLHIEDCIANDNETGSGFALYWQDPDRIDEVTVINCTANSNGLSGGGNGIIIKHVTGQVLVSGTVTNGNDRTGLRIDDTIGSVVIKDAISNSGLEEGIKLDVDVGPVTVINSVAENNAYGALIIDPLDGDLESVSIRHNTFQNNGATAVEFNSLGGSGSFIAQCNDIAGNTGGIYLSNAVTVDARWIWWGDITGPAGQGPGAGDGIWADPGGEILHDPWLQQSFSSAHSRCGLFRSGFEPGFTGEWNVVVD
;
A
#
# COMPACT_ATOMS: atom_id res chain seq x y z
N MET A 1 10.26 -73.49 53.13
CA MET A 1 9.51 -73.19 51.90
C MET A 1 9.57 -71.67 51.69
N ARG A 2 9.90 -71.23 50.47
CA ARG A 2 10.21 -69.86 49.99
C ARG A 2 11.70 -69.51 49.92
N LEU A 3 12.20 -69.71 48.71
CA LEU A 3 13.51 -69.40 48.15
C LEU A 3 13.42 -67.98 47.58
N TYR A 4 14.18 -67.01 48.11
CA TYR A 4 14.33 -65.68 47.49
C TYR A 4 15.56 -65.72 46.57
N HIS A 5 15.33 -65.66 45.26
CA HIS A 5 16.37 -65.36 44.28
C HIS A 5 16.64 -63.86 44.29
N VAL A 6 17.82 -63.46 44.76
CA VAL A 6 18.37 -62.12 44.54
C VAL A 6 19.12 -62.18 43.22
N ILE A 7 18.57 -61.55 42.18
CA ILE A 7 19.28 -61.30 40.92
C ILE A 7 20.17 -60.08 41.17
N ILE A 8 21.47 -60.31 41.28
CA ILE A 8 22.48 -59.25 41.25
C ILE A 8 22.61 -58.78 39.80
N ALA A 9 21.92 -57.69 39.46
CA ALA A 9 22.18 -56.95 38.23
C ALA A 9 23.54 -56.27 38.37
N SER A 10 24.56 -56.85 37.74
CA SER A 10 25.85 -56.18 37.57
C SER A 10 25.65 -55.04 36.58
N ILE A 11 25.49 -53.82 37.09
CA ILE A 11 25.55 -52.59 36.30
C ILE A 11 26.99 -52.46 35.82
N MET A 12 27.25 -52.87 34.57
CA MET A 12 28.43 -52.44 33.84
C MET A 12 28.31 -50.93 33.64
N ILE A 13 29.03 -50.17 34.48
CA ILE A 13 29.34 -48.77 34.18
C ILE A 13 30.33 -48.81 33.02
N LEU A 14 29.80 -48.84 31.79
CA LEU A 14 30.58 -48.56 30.60
C LEU A 14 31.05 -47.10 30.73
N PRO A 15 32.36 -46.81 30.63
CA PRO A 15 32.82 -45.43 30.55
C PRO A 15 32.10 -44.79 29.37
N LEU A 16 31.27 -43.77 29.65
CA LEU A 16 30.76 -42.92 28.60
C LEU A 16 31.98 -42.41 27.84
N PRO A 17 32.09 -42.65 26.52
CA PRO A 17 33.20 -42.11 25.75
C PRO A 17 33.25 -40.61 26.03
N ASN A 18 34.42 -40.13 26.48
CA ASN A 18 34.64 -38.69 26.59
C ASN A 18 34.23 -38.07 25.26
N PRO A 19 33.42 -36.98 25.24
CA PRO A 19 33.11 -36.29 24.01
C PRO A 19 34.45 -35.98 23.34
N LEU A 20 34.66 -36.55 22.15
CA LEU A 20 35.84 -36.26 21.36
C LEU A 20 35.91 -34.74 21.21
N SER A 21 37.04 -34.14 21.58
CA SER A 21 37.24 -32.72 21.37
C SER A 21 37.17 -32.46 19.87
N ALA A 22 36.38 -31.46 19.47
CA ALA A 22 36.37 -30.94 18.11
C ALA A 22 37.81 -30.73 17.63
N THR A 23 38.12 -31.30 16.46
CA THR A 23 39.43 -31.23 15.83
C THR A 23 39.37 -30.29 14.62
N THR A 24 40.45 -29.55 14.39
CA THR A 24 40.62 -28.75 13.16
C THR A 24 41.46 -29.50 12.15
N TRP A 25 40.90 -29.75 10.97
CA TRP A 25 41.58 -30.36 9.83
C TRP A 25 42.03 -29.28 8.85
N ASN A 26 43.33 -29.19 8.57
CA ASN A 26 43.86 -28.21 7.63
C ASN A 26 43.90 -28.79 6.21
N VAL A 27 43.48 -27.99 5.22
CA VAL A 27 43.51 -28.35 3.79
C VAL A 27 44.43 -27.40 3.04
N SER A 28 45.23 -27.89 2.10
CA SER A 28 46.08 -27.08 1.23
C SER A 28 46.16 -27.73 -0.14
N PRO A 29 46.12 -26.96 -1.25
CA PRO A 29 46.28 -27.54 -2.59
C PRO A 29 47.75 -27.92 -2.89
N THR A 30 48.69 -27.59 -1.98
CA THR A 30 50.13 -27.88 -2.15
C THR A 30 50.74 -28.46 -0.88
N GLY A 31 51.76 -29.31 -1.04
CA GLY A 31 52.51 -29.88 0.10
C GLY A 31 51.67 -30.77 1.02
N CYS A 32 50.66 -31.43 0.47
CA CYS A 32 49.56 -32.07 1.18
C CYS A 32 49.54 -33.59 0.99
N SER A 33 48.69 -34.29 1.75
CA SER A 33 48.39 -35.72 1.55
C SER A 33 47.04 -36.08 2.18
N ASP A 34 46.09 -36.60 1.40
CA ASP A 34 44.77 -37.05 1.91
C ASP A 34 44.87 -38.32 2.79
N SER A 35 45.97 -39.06 2.68
CA SER A 35 46.18 -40.26 3.49
C SER A 35 46.51 -39.92 4.94
N THR A 36 47.34 -38.89 5.13
CA THR A 36 47.84 -38.43 6.43
C THR A 36 47.07 -37.21 6.96
N CYS A 37 46.48 -36.42 6.07
CA CYS A 37 45.73 -35.19 6.34
C CYS A 37 46.51 -34.18 7.18
N ASP A 38 47.77 -33.94 6.80
CA ASP A 38 48.69 -32.99 7.45
C ASP A 38 49.52 -32.19 6.41
N PRO A 39 48.91 -31.19 5.74
CA PRO A 39 47.47 -30.96 5.57
C PRO A 39 46.84 -31.93 4.55
N CYS A 40 45.51 -32.04 4.51
CA CYS A 40 44.80 -32.76 3.43
C CYS A 40 44.98 -32.03 2.09
N CYS A 41 44.98 -32.77 0.98
CA CYS A 41 45.03 -32.17 -0.37
C CYS A 41 43.68 -31.68 -0.86
N THR A 42 42.63 -32.35 -0.42
CA THR A 42 41.25 -32.09 -0.83
C THR A 42 40.40 -31.76 0.39
N ILE A 43 39.38 -30.93 0.18
CA ILE A 43 38.38 -30.63 1.21
C ILE A 43 37.61 -31.91 1.52
N GLN A 44 37.26 -32.69 0.50
CA GLN A 44 36.60 -33.99 0.66
C GLN A 44 37.47 -35.00 1.43
N GLY A 45 38.78 -34.95 1.27
CA GLY A 45 39.73 -35.75 2.06
C GLY A 45 39.66 -35.43 3.55
N ALA A 46 39.59 -34.14 3.91
CA ALA A 46 39.37 -33.70 5.28
C ALA A 46 38.00 -34.13 5.82
N VAL A 47 36.93 -33.96 5.03
CA VAL A 47 35.57 -34.43 5.40
C VAL A 47 35.59 -35.91 5.77
N GLY A 48 36.26 -36.76 4.98
CA GLY A 48 36.37 -38.20 5.27
C GLY A 48 37.11 -38.57 6.56
N LYS A 49 37.81 -37.61 7.19
CA LYS A 49 38.48 -37.77 8.49
C LYS A 49 37.70 -37.15 9.65
N SER A 50 36.80 -36.22 9.35
CA SER A 50 36.06 -35.45 10.35
C SER A 50 35.05 -36.29 11.13
N TRP A 51 34.78 -35.85 12.36
CA TRP A 51 33.71 -36.30 13.25
C TRP A 51 32.75 -35.14 13.54
N ALA A 52 31.61 -35.45 14.18
CA ALA A 52 30.68 -34.42 14.64
C ALA A 52 31.38 -33.36 15.52
N GLY A 53 31.19 -32.09 15.19
CA GLY A 53 31.79 -30.93 15.84
C GLY A 53 33.13 -30.47 15.25
N ASP A 54 33.71 -31.20 14.30
CA ASP A 54 35.00 -30.83 13.70
C ASP A 54 34.89 -29.59 12.79
N THR A 55 36.04 -28.93 12.61
CA THR A 55 36.21 -27.80 11.69
C THR A 55 37.22 -28.16 10.61
N ILE A 56 36.94 -27.80 9.36
CA ILE A 56 37.85 -27.93 8.23
C ILE A 56 38.31 -26.52 7.83
N SER A 57 39.59 -26.24 8.07
CA SER A 57 40.25 -24.97 7.76
C SER A 57 40.93 -25.08 6.39
N VAL A 58 40.37 -24.40 5.39
CA VAL A 58 40.75 -24.53 3.99
C VAL A 58 41.72 -23.41 3.59
N GLY A 59 42.95 -23.78 3.26
CA GLY A 59 43.96 -22.84 2.79
C GLY A 59 43.60 -22.21 1.43
N PRO A 60 44.13 -21.02 1.10
CA PRO A 60 43.84 -20.36 -0.17
C PRO A 60 44.15 -21.23 -1.39
N GLY A 61 43.27 -21.24 -2.38
CA GLY A 61 43.46 -22.00 -3.61
C GLY A 61 42.19 -22.32 -4.38
N THR A 62 42.37 -23.03 -5.50
CA THR A 62 41.27 -23.60 -6.29
C THR A 62 41.24 -25.11 -6.12
N TYR A 63 40.05 -25.62 -5.82
CA TYR A 63 39.79 -27.02 -5.53
C TYR A 63 38.83 -27.59 -6.57
N THR A 64 39.29 -28.55 -7.36
CA THR A 64 38.49 -29.20 -8.42
C THR A 64 37.90 -30.51 -7.90
N GLU A 65 36.88 -30.38 -7.06
CA GLU A 65 36.23 -31.50 -6.37
C GLU A 65 34.76 -31.20 -6.06
N ASN A 66 34.00 -32.24 -5.73
CA ASN A 66 32.70 -32.11 -5.09
C ASN A 66 32.86 -32.40 -3.59
N ILE A 67 32.21 -31.62 -2.73
CA ILE A 67 32.23 -31.80 -1.28
C ILE A 67 30.93 -32.48 -0.84
N VAL A 68 31.06 -33.59 -0.12
CA VAL A 68 29.95 -34.44 0.34
C VAL A 68 30.10 -34.73 1.84
N PRO A 69 29.55 -33.86 2.72
CA PRO A 69 29.59 -34.00 4.18
C PRO A 69 29.14 -35.35 4.74
N GLN A 70 28.25 -36.08 4.05
CA GLN A 70 27.79 -37.43 4.43
C GLN A 70 28.93 -38.44 4.56
N ASN A 71 30.07 -38.17 3.93
CA ASN A 71 31.23 -39.05 3.96
C ASN A 71 32.10 -38.88 5.22
N MET A 72 31.68 -38.05 6.18
CA MET A 72 32.33 -37.95 7.49
C MET A 72 32.19 -39.23 8.33
N ASN A 73 33.00 -39.36 9.37
CA ASN A 73 32.95 -40.52 10.26
C ASN A 73 31.66 -40.52 11.10
N TYR A 74 31.06 -41.70 11.26
CA TYR A 74 29.84 -41.87 12.05
C TYR A 74 30.11 -41.73 13.56
N PRO A 75 29.23 -41.09 14.34
CA PRO A 75 27.94 -40.51 13.95
C PRO A 75 28.06 -39.20 13.18
N LEU A 76 27.16 -39.00 12.21
CA LEU A 76 26.99 -37.69 11.55
C LEU A 76 26.54 -36.66 12.59
N GLY A 77 27.04 -35.45 12.48
CA GLY A 77 26.70 -34.32 13.36
C GLY A 77 27.31 -33.04 12.81
N ASP A 78 27.46 -32.02 13.66
CA ASP A 78 27.85 -30.69 13.21
C ASP A 78 29.18 -30.70 12.42
N LEU A 79 29.27 -29.87 11.38
CA LEU A 79 30.48 -29.72 10.58
C LEU A 79 30.64 -28.27 10.14
N THR A 80 31.84 -27.73 10.35
CA THR A 80 32.20 -26.37 9.91
C THR A 80 33.27 -26.43 8.81
N LEU A 81 33.02 -25.75 7.69
CA LEU A 81 34.00 -25.49 6.63
C LEU A 81 34.35 -24.00 6.65
N VAL A 82 35.63 -23.63 6.76
CA VAL A 82 36.05 -22.23 6.82
C VAL A 82 37.24 -21.95 5.90
N ALA A 83 37.19 -20.88 5.13
CA ALA A 83 38.34 -20.38 4.39
C ALA A 83 39.36 -19.75 5.35
N ALA A 84 40.51 -20.40 5.53
CA ALA A 84 41.55 -20.00 6.47
C ALA A 84 42.15 -18.60 6.16
N GLY A 85 42.11 -18.20 4.89
CA GLY A 85 42.56 -16.88 4.43
C GLY A 85 41.49 -15.80 4.47
N GLY A 86 40.27 -16.13 4.90
CA GLY A 86 39.09 -15.27 4.81
C GLY A 86 38.33 -15.40 3.48
N PRO A 87 37.21 -14.66 3.34
CA PRO A 87 36.33 -14.73 2.16
C PRO A 87 37.06 -14.49 0.84
N GLY A 88 36.65 -15.20 -0.21
CA GLY A 88 37.21 -15.07 -1.56
C GLY A 88 38.60 -15.69 -1.78
N THR A 89 39.19 -16.31 -0.74
CA THR A 89 40.52 -16.93 -0.87
C THR A 89 40.47 -18.39 -1.32
N VAL A 90 39.31 -19.03 -1.21
CA VAL A 90 39.07 -20.43 -1.57
C VAL A 90 38.00 -20.51 -2.65
N LEU A 91 38.30 -21.16 -3.77
CA LEU A 91 37.35 -21.43 -4.84
C LEU A 91 37.17 -22.95 -5.03
N VAL A 92 35.94 -23.42 -4.91
CA VAL A 92 35.53 -24.78 -5.26
C VAL A 92 34.92 -24.77 -6.66
N ASN A 93 35.58 -25.43 -7.61
CA ASN A 93 35.13 -25.53 -8.99
C ASN A 93 35.23 -26.99 -9.47
N PRO A 94 34.17 -27.80 -9.34
CA PRO A 94 34.22 -29.23 -9.61
C PRO A 94 34.47 -29.59 -11.08
N GLY A 95 34.37 -28.63 -12.01
CA GLY A 95 34.40 -28.85 -13.45
C GLY A 95 33.13 -29.53 -13.99
N THR A 96 32.65 -30.57 -13.31
CA THR A 96 31.37 -31.24 -13.55
C THR A 96 30.70 -31.60 -12.22
N GLY A 97 29.39 -31.36 -12.12
CA GLY A 97 28.66 -31.63 -10.88
C GLY A 97 28.53 -30.38 -10.01
N ARG A 98 28.27 -30.57 -8.71
CA ARG A 98 27.95 -29.50 -7.76
C ARG A 98 29.11 -29.32 -6.78
N GLY A 99 29.41 -28.09 -6.40
CA GLY A 99 30.53 -27.81 -5.50
C GLY A 99 30.33 -28.40 -4.10
N LEU A 100 29.15 -28.20 -3.50
CA LEU A 100 28.76 -28.78 -2.21
C LEU A 100 27.44 -29.54 -2.35
N ILE A 101 27.38 -30.76 -1.81
CA ILE A 101 26.21 -31.65 -1.90
C ILE A 101 25.94 -32.28 -0.55
N THR A 102 24.72 -32.10 -0.03
CA THR A 102 24.19 -32.95 1.05
C THR A 102 22.93 -33.68 0.65
N SER A 103 22.64 -34.76 1.37
CA SER A 103 21.35 -35.44 1.43
C SER A 103 21.06 -35.88 2.87
N LEU A 104 19.91 -35.47 3.42
CA LEU A 104 19.42 -35.77 4.77
C LEU A 104 20.48 -35.64 5.86
N PHE A 105 21.31 -34.60 5.82
CA PHE A 105 22.36 -34.40 6.82
C PHE A 105 21.75 -33.90 8.15
N PRO A 106 22.00 -34.58 9.29
CA PRO A 106 21.31 -34.27 10.54
C PRO A 106 21.98 -33.22 11.42
N GLY A 107 23.28 -32.98 11.20
CA GLY A 107 24.04 -31.98 11.96
C GLY A 107 23.83 -30.56 11.44
N THR A 108 24.30 -29.59 12.20
CA THR A 108 24.47 -28.22 11.71
C THR A 108 25.57 -28.19 10.66
N LEU A 109 25.28 -27.64 9.48
CA LEU A 109 26.30 -27.37 8.47
C LEU A 109 26.61 -25.88 8.44
N THR A 110 27.86 -25.54 8.76
CA THR A 110 28.38 -24.16 8.67
C THR A 110 29.40 -24.07 7.54
N VAL A 111 29.24 -23.11 6.63
CA VAL A 111 30.24 -22.77 5.61
C VAL A 111 30.55 -21.29 5.67
N GLU A 112 31.84 -20.96 5.78
CA GLU A 112 32.31 -19.58 5.96
C GLU A 112 33.41 -19.22 4.96
N GLY A 113 33.19 -18.19 4.15
CA GLY A 113 34.21 -17.57 3.30
C GLY A 113 34.66 -18.37 2.06
N ILE A 114 33.93 -19.43 1.68
CA ILE A 114 34.27 -20.29 0.54
C ILE A 114 33.45 -19.88 -0.68
N ASP A 115 34.11 -19.72 -1.83
CA ASP A 115 33.46 -19.45 -3.11
C ASP A 115 33.22 -20.74 -3.91
N PHE A 116 32.12 -20.78 -4.65
CA PHE A 116 31.70 -21.89 -5.48
C PHE A 116 31.45 -21.42 -6.92
N SER A 117 31.91 -22.20 -7.89
CA SER A 117 31.59 -22.01 -9.30
C SER A 117 31.39 -23.35 -9.99
N ALA A 118 30.15 -23.67 -10.36
CA ALA A 118 29.76 -24.96 -10.92
C ALA A 118 29.06 -24.78 -12.26
N ALA A 119 29.83 -24.59 -13.34
CA ALA A 119 29.32 -24.23 -14.67
C ALA A 119 28.29 -25.21 -15.27
N THR A 120 28.20 -26.45 -14.77
CA THR A 120 27.26 -27.46 -15.27
C THR A 120 26.15 -27.83 -14.27
N SER A 121 26.11 -27.22 -13.09
CA SER A 121 25.17 -27.59 -12.02
C SER A 121 24.99 -26.45 -11.00
N SER A 122 24.44 -26.77 -9.83
CA SER A 122 24.36 -25.85 -8.69
C SER A 122 25.72 -25.69 -8.01
N GLY A 123 26.04 -24.48 -7.54
CA GLY A 123 27.22 -24.26 -6.70
C GLY A 123 27.09 -25.06 -5.41
N ILE A 124 25.94 -24.89 -4.75
CA ILE A 124 25.59 -25.54 -3.49
C ILE A 124 24.22 -26.20 -3.64
N TYR A 125 24.13 -27.46 -3.24
CA TYR A 125 22.88 -28.18 -3.03
C TYR A 125 22.92 -28.83 -1.66
N VAL A 126 22.11 -28.33 -0.73
CA VAL A 126 22.00 -28.91 0.59
C VAL A 126 20.61 -29.45 0.81
N ASP A 127 20.51 -30.77 0.96
CA ASP A 127 19.36 -31.47 1.53
C ASP A 127 19.74 -31.84 2.99
N GLN A 128 19.07 -31.21 3.95
CA GLN A 128 19.45 -31.14 5.37
C GLN A 128 18.24 -31.29 6.29
N THR A 129 18.40 -31.99 7.41
CA THR A 129 17.41 -31.93 8.50
C THR A 129 17.84 -31.02 9.65
N GLY A 130 19.16 -30.78 9.78
CA GLY A 130 19.73 -29.85 10.75
C GLY A 130 19.74 -28.39 10.26
N PRO A 131 20.23 -27.46 11.10
CA PRO A 131 20.41 -26.06 10.71
C PRO A 131 21.47 -25.87 9.61
N VAL A 132 21.26 -24.87 8.75
CA VAL A 132 22.22 -24.47 7.70
C VAL A 132 22.67 -23.04 7.97
N ILE A 133 23.99 -22.82 8.02
CA ILE A 133 24.60 -21.52 8.26
C ILE A 133 25.62 -21.22 7.16
N PHE A 134 25.38 -20.16 6.39
CA PHE A 134 26.31 -19.66 5.37
C PHE A 134 26.74 -18.23 5.70
N LEU A 135 28.04 -18.01 5.79
CA LEU A 135 28.64 -16.70 6.11
C LEU A 135 29.66 -16.34 5.04
N ASP A 136 29.49 -15.20 4.38
CA ASP A 136 30.45 -14.72 3.36
C ASP A 136 30.71 -15.74 2.23
N VAL A 137 29.66 -16.46 1.81
CA VAL A 137 29.73 -17.50 0.78
C VAL A 137 29.30 -16.95 -0.56
N THR A 138 30.11 -17.17 -1.60
CA THR A 138 29.77 -16.80 -2.98
C THR A 138 29.46 -18.05 -3.79
N ALA A 139 28.38 -18.05 -4.58
CA ALA A 139 28.14 -19.05 -5.62
C ALA A 139 27.79 -18.35 -6.94
N ASN A 140 28.76 -18.28 -7.85
CA ASN A 140 28.63 -17.55 -9.12
C ASN A 140 28.84 -18.46 -10.33
N ASP A 141 28.35 -18.03 -11.50
CA ASP A 141 28.57 -18.74 -12.77
C ASP A 141 28.06 -20.19 -12.74
N CYS A 142 26.98 -20.42 -12.01
CA CYS A 142 26.43 -21.76 -11.87
C CYS A 142 25.55 -22.10 -13.08
N GLY A 143 25.71 -23.32 -13.60
CA GLY A 143 24.90 -23.82 -14.71
C GLY A 143 23.44 -24.06 -14.32
N TYR A 144 23.17 -24.16 -13.01
CA TYR A 144 21.86 -24.22 -12.41
C TYR A 144 21.72 -23.20 -11.26
N THR A 145 20.78 -23.39 -10.33
CA THR A 145 20.59 -22.54 -9.14
C THR A 145 21.87 -22.46 -8.31
N ALA A 146 22.29 -21.27 -7.90
CA ALA A 146 23.54 -21.08 -7.16
C ALA A 146 23.48 -21.72 -5.76
N PHE A 147 22.44 -21.42 -4.98
CA PHE A 147 22.12 -22.06 -3.70
C PHE A 147 20.78 -22.78 -3.78
N VAL A 148 20.79 -24.11 -3.67
CA VAL A 148 19.57 -24.90 -3.41
C VAL A 148 19.64 -25.39 -1.97
N ILE A 149 18.75 -24.88 -1.12
CA ILE A 149 18.67 -25.23 0.30
C ILE A 149 17.31 -25.89 0.53
N ASP A 150 17.31 -27.22 0.54
CA ASP A 150 16.18 -28.07 0.93
C ASP A 150 16.43 -28.49 2.39
N ALA A 151 15.87 -27.75 3.34
CA ALA A 151 16.19 -27.94 4.75
C ALA A 151 14.90 -28.10 5.54
N THR A 152 14.85 -28.97 6.55
CA THR A 152 13.75 -28.93 7.55
C THR A 152 14.11 -28.10 8.78
N GLY A 153 15.40 -27.85 8.99
CA GLY A 153 15.90 -26.98 10.05
C GLY A 153 15.87 -25.49 9.64
N PRO A 154 16.31 -24.60 10.55
CA PRO A 154 16.41 -23.18 10.24
C PRO A 154 17.60 -22.89 9.31
N VAL A 155 17.44 -21.89 8.45
CA VAL A 155 18.47 -21.43 7.51
C VAL A 155 18.91 -20.01 7.89
N THR A 156 20.22 -19.79 7.99
CA THR A 156 20.81 -18.48 8.22
C THR A 156 21.87 -18.21 7.16
N MET A 157 21.74 -17.08 6.47
CA MET A 157 22.73 -16.61 5.51
C MET A 157 23.11 -15.17 5.80
N GLU A 158 24.41 -14.87 5.81
CA GLU A 158 24.94 -13.53 6.05
C GLU A 158 25.99 -13.20 4.99
N ARG A 159 25.84 -12.05 4.32
CA ARG A 159 26.77 -11.58 3.28
C ARG A 159 27.04 -12.60 2.17
N CYS A 160 26.03 -13.39 1.81
CA CYS A 160 26.14 -14.39 0.76
C CYS A 160 25.79 -13.81 -0.62
N THR A 161 26.44 -14.29 -1.68
CA THR A 161 26.28 -13.75 -3.05
C THR A 161 25.97 -14.86 -4.05
N ALA A 162 24.93 -14.66 -4.88
CA ALA A 162 24.46 -15.61 -5.88
C ALA A 162 24.20 -14.95 -7.24
N ASN A 163 25.20 -14.94 -8.14
CA ASN A 163 25.08 -14.20 -9.40
C ASN A 163 25.25 -15.07 -10.66
N ARG A 164 24.60 -14.62 -11.75
CA ARG A 164 24.82 -15.11 -13.12
C ARG A 164 24.54 -16.60 -13.30
N THR A 165 23.46 -17.08 -12.70
CA THR A 165 22.98 -18.45 -12.93
C THR A 165 22.39 -18.61 -14.32
N GLN A 166 22.55 -19.80 -14.90
CA GLN A 166 22.16 -20.10 -16.28
C GLN A 166 20.99 -21.09 -16.35
N ASN A 167 20.48 -21.29 -17.57
CA ASN A 167 19.47 -22.32 -17.90
C ASN A 167 18.15 -22.18 -17.13
N ASN A 168 17.67 -20.93 -16.98
CA ASN A 168 16.39 -20.59 -16.36
C ASN A 168 16.36 -21.01 -14.88
N ARG A 169 17.30 -20.47 -14.09
CA ARG A 169 17.52 -20.83 -12.68
C ARG A 169 17.74 -19.63 -11.78
N ILE A 170 17.55 -19.91 -10.49
CA ILE A 170 17.39 -18.98 -9.38
C ILE A 170 18.77 -18.66 -8.77
N GLY A 171 18.94 -17.47 -8.19
CA GLY A 171 20.11 -17.18 -7.34
C GLY A 171 20.10 -18.03 -6.06
N ILE A 172 19.23 -17.66 -5.12
CA ILE A 172 19.08 -18.33 -3.83
C ILE A 172 17.68 -18.95 -3.73
N GLN A 173 17.62 -20.25 -3.47
CA GLN A 173 16.37 -20.98 -3.20
C GLN A 173 16.43 -21.62 -1.81
N VAL A 174 15.44 -21.32 -0.97
CA VAL A 174 15.20 -21.98 0.31
C VAL A 174 13.83 -22.67 0.28
N ASP A 175 13.82 -23.98 0.54
CA ASP A 175 12.64 -24.83 0.48
C ASP A 175 12.50 -25.67 1.75
N GLY A 176 11.28 -25.74 2.30
CA GLY A 176 10.91 -26.61 3.42
C GLY A 176 11.42 -26.20 4.81
N ALA A 177 12.20 -25.11 4.90
CA ALA A 177 12.87 -24.70 6.14
C ALA A 177 11.88 -24.39 7.26
N SER A 178 12.28 -24.65 8.51
CA SER A 178 11.45 -24.26 9.66
C SER A 178 11.37 -22.74 9.84
N SER A 179 12.37 -22.02 9.34
CA SER A 179 12.47 -20.55 9.29
C SER A 179 13.69 -20.18 8.43
N ALA A 180 13.73 -18.95 7.92
CA ALA A 180 14.89 -18.47 7.17
C ALA A 180 15.23 -17.02 7.48
N THR A 181 16.52 -16.72 7.66
CA THR A 181 17.03 -15.35 7.84
C THR A 181 18.18 -15.10 6.88
N LEU A 182 18.02 -14.10 6.02
CA LEU A 182 19.05 -13.65 5.07
C LEU A 182 19.41 -12.19 5.38
N THR A 183 20.68 -11.93 5.71
CA THR A 183 21.20 -10.59 6.01
C THR A 183 22.28 -10.21 5.00
N ASP A 184 22.17 -9.01 4.42
CA ASP A 184 23.12 -8.44 3.44
C ASP A 184 23.42 -9.40 2.27
N CYS A 185 22.44 -10.21 1.87
CA CYS A 185 22.60 -11.18 0.79
C CYS A 185 22.30 -10.56 -0.57
N THR A 186 23.05 -10.96 -1.59
CA THR A 186 22.94 -10.44 -2.97
C THR A 186 22.58 -11.56 -3.94
N ALA A 187 21.62 -11.33 -4.84
CA ALA A 187 21.31 -12.24 -5.94
C ALA A 187 20.98 -11.49 -7.23
N ASN A 188 21.95 -11.36 -8.13
CA ASN A 188 21.88 -10.53 -9.33
C ASN A 188 22.11 -11.30 -10.63
N ASP A 189 21.63 -10.74 -11.74
CA ASP A 189 21.86 -11.25 -13.10
C ASP A 189 21.44 -12.72 -13.27
N ASN A 190 20.46 -13.20 -12.51
CA ASN A 190 20.02 -14.59 -12.58
C ASN A 190 19.00 -14.79 -13.70
N SER A 191 19.09 -15.96 -14.35
CA SER A 191 18.22 -16.30 -15.48
C SER A 191 16.77 -16.65 -15.10
N THR A 192 16.39 -16.55 -13.83
CA THR A 192 15.00 -16.43 -13.35
C THR A 192 14.89 -15.39 -12.23
N THR A 193 14.66 -15.82 -10.99
CA THR A 193 14.39 -15.01 -9.80
C THR A 193 15.67 -14.87 -8.97
N GLY A 194 15.85 -13.73 -8.30
CA GLY A 194 16.98 -13.52 -7.40
C GLY A 194 16.93 -14.44 -6.17
N ILE A 195 15.92 -14.25 -5.31
CA ILE A 195 15.73 -15.00 -4.06
C ILE A 195 14.32 -15.61 -4.02
N VAL A 196 14.22 -16.90 -3.67
CA VAL A 196 12.96 -17.64 -3.60
C VAL A 196 12.85 -18.40 -2.27
N PHE A 197 11.70 -18.27 -1.61
CA PHE A 197 11.31 -19.08 -0.45
C PHE A 197 10.08 -19.92 -0.79
N MET A 198 10.10 -21.21 -0.46
CA MET A 198 8.97 -22.12 -0.72
C MET A 198 8.73 -23.04 0.47
N ASN A 199 7.45 -23.33 0.75
CA ASN A 199 7.02 -24.31 1.74
C ASN A 199 7.55 -24.02 3.16
N ILE A 200 7.74 -22.75 3.51
CA ILE A 200 8.16 -22.32 4.85
C ILE A 200 6.93 -21.86 5.64
N SER A 201 6.67 -22.53 6.76
CA SER A 201 5.57 -22.17 7.68
C SER A 201 6.01 -21.30 8.85
N GLY A 202 7.31 -21.23 9.14
CA GLY A 202 7.85 -20.34 10.15
C GLY A 202 8.23 -18.96 9.59
N PRO A 203 8.87 -18.11 10.40
CA PRO A 203 9.22 -16.76 9.98
C PRO A 203 10.30 -16.76 8.89
N VAL A 204 10.15 -15.83 7.94
CA VAL A 204 11.16 -15.48 6.94
C VAL A 204 11.55 -14.02 7.11
N GLU A 205 12.84 -13.75 7.32
CA GLU A 205 13.39 -12.40 7.44
C GLU A 205 14.46 -12.16 6.37
N LEU A 206 14.27 -11.09 5.60
CA LEU A 206 15.32 -10.51 4.75
C LEU A 206 15.70 -9.12 5.26
N ILE A 207 16.98 -8.95 5.54
CA ILE A 207 17.55 -7.71 6.07
C ILE A 207 18.62 -7.23 5.09
N ASN A 208 18.38 -6.06 4.49
CA ASN A 208 19.18 -5.46 3.43
C ASN A 208 19.50 -6.39 2.25
N PRO A 209 18.55 -7.18 1.72
CA PRO A 209 18.83 -7.96 0.52
C PRO A 209 19.04 -7.03 -0.69
N THR A 210 19.86 -7.46 -1.65
CA THR A 210 20.01 -6.81 -2.95
C THR A 210 19.68 -7.80 -4.06
N THR A 211 18.74 -7.44 -4.93
CA THR A 211 18.38 -8.25 -6.12
C THR A 211 18.20 -7.36 -7.33
N THR A 212 19.05 -7.53 -8.33
CA THR A 212 19.09 -6.67 -9.52
C THR A 212 19.27 -7.46 -10.81
N ASP A 213 18.64 -6.99 -11.91
CA ASP A 213 18.80 -7.54 -13.25
C ASP A 213 18.47 -9.05 -13.36
N ASN A 214 17.57 -9.56 -12.51
CA ASN A 214 17.07 -10.93 -12.64
C ASN A 214 15.95 -10.96 -13.68
N THR A 215 15.87 -12.00 -14.51
CA THR A 215 14.93 -12.01 -15.64
C THR A 215 13.44 -12.15 -15.25
N LEU A 216 13.14 -12.62 -14.03
CA LEU A 216 11.80 -12.67 -13.45
C LEU A 216 11.73 -11.75 -12.23
N ASP A 217 11.34 -12.27 -11.06
CA ASP A 217 11.18 -11.46 -9.85
C ASP A 217 12.52 -11.19 -9.15
N GLY A 218 12.60 -10.11 -8.37
CA GLY A 218 13.71 -9.90 -7.45
C GLY A 218 13.65 -10.90 -6.28
N ILE A 219 12.55 -10.82 -5.53
CA ILE A 219 12.28 -11.67 -4.36
C ILE A 219 10.90 -12.32 -4.53
N ALA A 220 10.82 -13.63 -4.32
CA ALA A 220 9.55 -14.38 -4.36
C ALA A 220 9.31 -15.19 -3.06
N PHE A 221 8.08 -15.09 -2.54
CA PHE A 221 7.61 -15.88 -1.41
C PHE A 221 6.49 -16.84 -1.84
N GLY A 222 6.63 -18.11 -1.47
CA GLY A 222 5.59 -19.14 -1.45
C GLY A 222 5.51 -19.74 -0.05
N THR A 223 5.04 -18.95 0.93
CA THR A 223 5.17 -19.24 2.36
C THR A 223 3.85 -19.08 3.10
N THR A 224 3.69 -19.70 4.27
CA THR A 224 2.49 -19.53 5.11
C THR A 224 2.77 -18.86 6.44
N GLY A 225 4.05 -18.63 6.76
CA GLY A 225 4.48 -17.90 7.95
C GLY A 225 4.44 -16.39 7.80
N VAL A 226 5.03 -15.70 8.78
CA VAL A 226 5.24 -14.25 8.76
C VAL A 226 6.48 -13.93 7.95
N ASN A 227 6.36 -13.00 7.00
CA ASN A 227 7.44 -12.57 6.12
C ASN A 227 7.81 -11.11 6.40
N THR A 228 9.10 -10.83 6.60
CA THR A 228 9.61 -9.48 6.83
C THR A 228 10.71 -9.17 5.84
N VAL A 229 10.59 -8.04 5.16
CA VAL A 229 11.62 -7.48 4.27
C VAL A 229 11.96 -6.08 4.77
N SER A 230 13.24 -5.84 5.07
CA SER A 230 13.72 -4.56 5.59
C SER A 230 14.98 -4.12 4.86
N GLY A 231 15.07 -2.84 4.49
CA GLY A 231 16.28 -2.29 3.87
C GLY A 231 16.59 -2.82 2.47
N ALA A 232 15.62 -3.44 1.80
CA ALA A 232 15.85 -4.11 0.53
C ALA A 232 16.14 -3.13 -0.61
N THR A 233 17.03 -3.52 -1.52
CA THR A 233 17.25 -2.87 -2.81
C THR A 233 16.89 -3.84 -3.92
N VAL A 234 15.77 -3.62 -4.58
CA VAL A 234 15.20 -4.53 -5.57
C VAL A 234 14.95 -3.79 -6.87
N THR A 235 15.85 -3.94 -7.84
CA THR A 235 15.84 -3.06 -9.02
C THR A 235 15.95 -3.81 -10.34
N ASP A 236 15.31 -3.25 -11.38
CA ASP A 236 15.52 -3.67 -12.78
C ASP A 236 15.30 -5.18 -13.03
N ASN A 237 14.43 -5.82 -12.25
CA ASN A 237 14.07 -7.21 -12.48
C ASN A 237 12.99 -7.31 -13.56
N GLY A 238 13.04 -8.35 -14.38
CA GLY A 238 12.21 -8.47 -15.59
C GLY A 238 10.72 -8.66 -15.31
N ARG A 239 10.34 -9.00 -14.08
CA ARG A 239 8.95 -9.12 -13.62
C ARG A 239 8.71 -8.24 -12.38
N SER A 240 8.22 -8.79 -11.26
CA SER A 240 7.94 -7.98 -10.07
C SER A 240 9.19 -7.75 -9.25
N GLY A 241 9.25 -6.63 -8.54
CA GLY A 241 10.31 -6.46 -7.54
C GLY A 241 10.17 -7.52 -6.44
N LEU A 242 9.03 -7.48 -5.75
CA LEU A 242 8.64 -8.46 -4.75
C LEU A 242 7.33 -9.13 -5.16
N SER A 243 7.34 -10.46 -5.24
CA SER A 243 6.14 -11.27 -5.42
C SER A 243 5.89 -12.14 -4.18
N ALA A 244 4.69 -12.10 -3.62
CA ALA A 244 4.35 -12.84 -2.41
C ALA A 244 3.05 -13.62 -2.59
N GLU A 245 3.16 -14.93 -2.76
CA GLU A 245 2.06 -15.88 -2.63
C GLU A 245 2.10 -16.46 -1.22
N ILE A 246 1.30 -15.88 -0.32
CA ILE A 246 1.36 -16.14 1.11
C ILE A 246 0.00 -16.45 1.74
N GLY A 247 0.01 -17.36 2.71
CA GLY A 247 -1.12 -17.61 3.61
C GLY A 247 -0.98 -16.95 4.99
N GLY A 248 0.07 -16.14 5.18
CA GLY A 248 0.38 -15.44 6.44
C GLY A 248 0.44 -13.94 6.23
N SER A 249 1.24 -13.23 7.03
CA SER A 249 1.42 -11.78 6.91
C SER A 249 2.74 -11.40 6.20
N ILE A 250 2.77 -10.21 5.61
CA ILE A 250 3.99 -9.62 5.05
C ILE A 250 4.20 -8.18 5.52
N SER A 251 5.44 -7.85 5.88
CA SER A 251 5.89 -6.50 6.18
C SER A 251 7.07 -6.09 5.31
N VAL A 252 6.97 -4.94 4.64
CA VAL A 252 8.04 -4.35 3.81
C VAL A 252 8.38 -2.98 4.35
N THR A 253 9.63 -2.78 4.78
CA THR A 253 10.05 -1.55 5.46
C THR A 253 11.34 -0.97 4.91
N THR A 254 11.43 0.36 4.83
CA THR A 254 12.67 1.10 4.50
C THR A 254 13.35 0.56 3.22
N SER A 255 12.57 0.16 2.22
CA SER A 255 13.07 -0.52 1.03
C SER A 255 12.97 0.37 -0.21
N VAL A 256 13.74 0.03 -1.25
CA VAL A 256 13.75 0.67 -2.56
C VAL A 256 13.47 -0.39 -3.62
N ILE A 257 12.34 -0.25 -4.31
CA ILE A 257 11.82 -1.22 -5.28
C ILE A 257 11.51 -0.48 -6.58
N THR A 258 12.41 -0.53 -7.56
CA THR A 258 12.33 0.37 -8.73
C THR A 258 12.74 -0.26 -10.05
N GLY A 259 12.15 0.17 -11.17
CA GLY A 259 12.58 -0.27 -12.50
C GLY A 259 12.14 -1.69 -12.87
N ASN A 260 11.26 -2.33 -12.08
CA ASN A 260 10.86 -3.71 -12.34
C ASN A 260 9.79 -3.77 -13.45
N GLY A 261 9.81 -4.85 -14.25
CA GLY A 261 9.02 -4.98 -15.48
C GLY A 261 7.51 -5.01 -15.27
N ASP A 262 7.04 -5.70 -14.23
CA ASP A 262 5.65 -5.79 -13.80
C ASP A 262 5.48 -4.93 -12.52
N GLN A 263 4.74 -5.41 -11.51
CA GLN A 263 4.47 -4.72 -10.25
C GLN A 263 5.74 -4.44 -9.43
N GLY A 264 5.78 -3.33 -8.68
CA GLY A 264 6.81 -3.16 -7.65
C GLY A 264 6.67 -4.22 -6.55
N ILE A 265 5.50 -4.25 -5.91
CA ILE A 265 5.10 -5.26 -4.92
C ILE A 265 3.80 -5.91 -5.38
N ASN A 266 3.78 -7.23 -5.48
CA ASN A 266 2.61 -8.03 -5.84
C ASN A 266 2.30 -9.04 -4.73
N ILE A 267 1.15 -8.89 -4.06
CA ILE A 267 0.71 -9.76 -2.97
C ILE A 267 -0.51 -10.58 -3.43
N ASN A 268 -0.40 -11.90 -3.30
CA ASN A 268 -1.44 -12.91 -3.47
C ASN A 268 -2.15 -12.91 -4.83
N TRP A 269 -1.40 -12.73 -5.92
CA TRP A 269 -1.95 -12.75 -7.28
C TRP A 269 -2.79 -14.01 -7.58
N ASP A 270 -2.26 -15.21 -7.30
CA ASP A 270 -2.92 -16.52 -7.51
C ASP A 270 -2.96 -17.35 -6.21
N GLY A 271 -2.80 -16.71 -5.04
CA GLY A 271 -2.75 -17.39 -3.75
C GLY A 271 -4.07 -18.12 -3.47
N ALA A 272 -4.01 -19.42 -3.18
CA ALA A 272 -5.20 -20.22 -2.87
C ALA A 272 -5.78 -19.86 -1.48
N ASP A 273 -4.91 -19.51 -0.55
CA ASP A 273 -5.26 -19.09 0.81
C ASP A 273 -5.09 -17.57 0.93
N PRO A 274 -6.03 -16.86 1.58
CA PRO A 274 -5.91 -15.43 1.79
C PRO A 274 -4.74 -15.09 2.72
N ALA A 275 -4.11 -13.94 2.50
CA ALA A 275 -3.10 -13.39 3.40
C ALA A 275 -3.76 -12.83 4.66
N ASP A 276 -3.07 -12.94 5.79
CA ASP A 276 -3.54 -12.43 7.08
C ASP A 276 -3.44 -10.91 7.17
N SER A 277 -2.40 -10.28 6.62
CA SER A 277 -2.23 -8.81 6.60
C SER A 277 -1.04 -8.39 5.73
N ALA A 278 -1.05 -7.11 5.33
CA ALA A 278 0.07 -6.49 4.63
C ALA A 278 0.42 -5.15 5.28
N THR A 279 1.71 -4.93 5.55
CA THR A 279 2.24 -3.65 6.07
C THR A 279 3.37 -3.16 5.18
N ILE A 280 3.29 -1.92 4.70
CA ILE A 280 4.33 -1.29 3.89
C ILE A 280 4.67 0.06 4.53
N THR A 281 5.94 0.29 4.86
CA THR A 281 6.34 1.49 5.62
C THR A 281 7.66 2.08 5.13
N ASN A 282 7.71 3.41 4.98
CA ASN A 282 8.93 4.13 4.58
C ASN A 282 9.60 3.57 3.32
N THR A 283 8.82 3.06 2.38
CA THR A 283 9.32 2.35 1.19
C THR A 283 9.12 3.20 -0.05
N THR A 284 10.12 3.20 -0.93
CA THR A 284 10.07 3.82 -2.25
C THR A 284 9.82 2.76 -3.30
N ILE A 285 8.69 2.87 -4.00
CA ILE A 285 8.27 2.03 -5.11
C ILE A 285 8.07 2.94 -6.32
N SER A 286 8.93 2.86 -7.33
CA SER A 286 8.77 3.75 -8.48
C SER A 286 9.31 3.20 -9.78
N ASN A 287 8.80 3.72 -10.91
CA ASN A 287 9.20 3.27 -12.24
C ASN A 287 9.03 1.74 -12.39
N ASN A 288 7.98 1.16 -11.84
CA ASN A 288 7.63 -0.24 -12.09
C ASN A 288 6.50 -0.32 -13.13
N GLY A 289 6.28 -1.49 -13.71
CA GLY A 289 5.15 -1.76 -14.62
C GLY A 289 5.39 -1.29 -16.04
N HIS A 290 6.65 -1.24 -16.49
CA HIS A 290 6.99 -0.81 -17.86
C HIS A 290 6.41 -1.73 -18.95
N ILE A 291 5.93 -2.94 -18.59
CA ILE A 291 5.38 -3.93 -19.50
C ILE A 291 3.90 -4.23 -19.18
N GLY A 292 3.03 -3.22 -19.29
CA GLY A 292 1.58 -3.42 -19.21
C GLY A 292 0.89 -2.46 -18.26
N ASN A 293 -0.32 -2.83 -17.84
CA ASN A 293 -1.12 -2.05 -16.87
C ASN A 293 -0.80 -2.54 -15.45
N ASP A 294 0.47 -2.45 -15.06
CA ASP A 294 0.93 -2.93 -13.76
C ASP A 294 1.24 -1.77 -12.79
N SER A 295 0.74 -1.90 -11.56
CA SER A 295 0.76 -0.89 -10.50
C SER A 295 2.09 -0.89 -9.72
N GLY A 296 2.28 0.12 -8.87
CA GLY A 296 3.39 0.11 -7.91
C GLY A 296 3.21 -0.98 -6.87
N VAL A 297 2.05 -1.00 -6.21
CA VAL A 297 1.65 -1.99 -5.22
C VAL A 297 0.32 -2.59 -5.63
N ARG A 298 0.26 -3.92 -5.75
CA ARG A 298 -0.98 -4.65 -6.03
C ARG A 298 -1.22 -5.73 -5.00
N ILE A 299 -2.44 -5.76 -4.46
CA ILE A 299 -2.81 -6.65 -3.36
C ILE A 299 -4.13 -7.35 -3.68
N ARG A 300 -4.16 -8.66 -3.50
CA ARG A 300 -5.36 -9.49 -3.68
C ARG A 300 -5.50 -10.49 -2.55
N ASN A 301 -6.66 -11.13 -2.47
CA ASN A 301 -6.98 -12.26 -1.60
C ASN A 301 -6.35 -12.10 -0.20
N LEU A 302 -6.84 -11.12 0.56
CA LEU A 302 -6.30 -10.72 1.85
C LEU A 302 -7.46 -10.43 2.81
N ASP A 303 -7.44 -11.06 3.97
CA ASP A 303 -8.56 -11.05 4.93
C ASP A 303 -8.37 -10.03 6.07
N GLY A 304 -7.14 -9.69 6.44
CA GLY A 304 -6.88 -8.71 7.50
C GLY A 304 -6.47 -7.32 7.00
N PRO A 305 -5.86 -6.49 7.85
CA PRO A 305 -5.62 -5.09 7.50
C PRO A 305 -4.50 -4.90 6.46
N ILE A 306 -4.65 -3.86 5.66
CA ILE A 306 -3.59 -3.27 4.83
C ILE A 306 -3.19 -1.95 5.47
N VAL A 307 -1.92 -1.83 5.87
CA VAL A 307 -1.37 -0.60 6.46
C VAL A 307 -0.24 -0.08 5.58
N ILE A 308 -0.40 1.13 5.05
CA ILE A 308 0.63 1.81 4.25
C ILE A 308 0.99 3.12 4.92
N THR A 309 2.28 3.31 5.24
CA THR A 309 2.72 4.49 6.00
C THR A 309 3.95 5.12 5.36
N ASN A 310 3.88 6.43 5.08
CA ASN A 310 5.01 7.23 4.57
C ASN A 310 5.72 6.59 3.36
N CYS A 311 4.95 5.98 2.44
CA CYS A 311 5.51 5.38 1.24
C CYS A 311 5.50 6.35 0.06
N THR A 312 6.44 6.19 -0.86
CA THR A 312 6.45 6.88 -2.16
C THR A 312 6.17 5.84 -3.24
N VAL A 313 5.06 5.96 -3.94
CA VAL A 313 4.58 4.98 -4.92
C VAL A 313 4.31 5.68 -6.25
N ASN A 314 5.38 6.14 -6.91
CA ASN A 314 5.30 7.10 -8.00
C ASN A 314 5.71 6.52 -9.35
N ASP A 315 5.28 7.17 -10.43
CA ASP A 315 5.77 6.93 -11.79
C ASP A 315 5.65 5.46 -12.23
N ASN A 316 4.59 4.76 -11.80
CA ASN A 316 4.34 3.36 -12.18
C ASN A 316 3.43 3.25 -13.43
N GLY A 317 3.47 2.07 -14.07
CA GLY A 317 2.83 1.81 -15.37
C GLY A 317 1.30 1.76 -15.37
N ALA A 318 0.67 1.62 -14.20
CA ALA A 318 -0.76 1.80 -13.97
C ALA A 318 -0.96 2.59 -12.68
N ASP A 319 -1.58 2.01 -11.66
CA ASP A 319 -1.87 2.71 -10.40
C ASP A 319 -0.65 2.81 -9.49
N GLY A 320 -0.66 3.73 -8.53
CA GLY A 320 0.28 3.68 -7.41
C GLY A 320 -0.02 2.49 -6.51
N VAL A 321 -1.16 2.52 -5.83
CA VAL A 321 -1.60 1.48 -4.87
C VAL A 321 -2.97 0.95 -5.30
N SER A 322 -3.05 -0.36 -5.58
CA SER A 322 -4.25 -1.04 -6.08
C SER A 322 -4.55 -2.36 -5.34
N PRO A 323 -5.17 -2.31 -4.15
CA PRO A 323 -5.87 -3.45 -3.58
C PRO A 323 -7.16 -3.74 -4.36
N GLU A 324 -7.40 -5.01 -4.70
CA GLU A 324 -8.58 -5.43 -5.46
C GLU A 324 -9.70 -5.99 -4.58
N THR A 325 -10.92 -6.07 -5.13
CA THR A 325 -12.17 -6.41 -4.41
C THR A 325 -12.19 -7.73 -3.66
N SER A 326 -11.22 -8.62 -3.92
CA SER A 326 -10.95 -9.82 -3.11
C SER A 326 -10.37 -9.54 -1.72
N VAL A 327 -10.07 -8.27 -1.39
CA VAL A 327 -9.61 -7.83 -0.08
C VAL A 327 -10.81 -7.50 0.80
N THR A 328 -10.89 -8.14 1.98
CA THR A 328 -12.03 -7.97 2.92
C THR A 328 -11.69 -7.26 4.23
N GLY A 329 -10.41 -6.94 4.45
CA GLY A 329 -9.98 -6.18 5.62
C GLY A 329 -10.02 -4.67 5.44
N THR A 330 -9.65 -3.95 6.48
CA THR A 330 -9.58 -2.47 6.49
C THR A 330 -8.32 -1.96 5.80
N ILE A 331 -8.41 -0.79 5.17
CA ILE A 331 -7.24 -0.06 4.67
C ILE A 331 -6.95 1.14 5.56
N GLU A 332 -5.70 1.27 5.98
CA GLU A 332 -5.15 2.47 6.62
C GLU A 332 -3.95 2.99 5.84
N ILE A 333 -4.08 4.19 5.28
CA ILE A 333 -2.98 4.91 4.62
C ILE A 333 -2.69 6.18 5.41
N THR A 334 -1.45 6.32 5.90
CA THR A 334 -1.00 7.51 6.63
C THR A 334 0.26 8.09 6.01
N GLY A 335 0.16 9.32 5.50
CA GLY A 335 1.24 10.00 4.83
C GLY A 335 1.61 9.38 3.48
N GLY A 336 2.68 9.90 2.89
CA GLY A 336 3.22 9.37 1.64
C GLY A 336 2.58 9.95 0.37
N GLN A 337 2.96 9.40 -0.77
CA GLN A 337 2.56 9.92 -2.07
C GLN A 337 2.44 8.81 -3.12
N ALA A 338 1.51 8.98 -4.06
CA ALA A 338 1.33 8.19 -5.26
C ALA A 338 1.11 9.12 -6.46
N ASN A 339 2.20 9.69 -6.96
CA ASN A 339 2.18 10.72 -8.01
C ASN A 339 2.72 10.20 -9.35
N GLY A 340 2.25 10.78 -10.45
CA GLY A 340 2.82 10.52 -11.78
C GLY A 340 2.56 9.10 -12.30
N ASN A 341 1.64 8.38 -11.66
CA ASN A 341 1.24 7.04 -12.09
C ASN A 341 0.39 7.16 -13.36
N SER A 342 0.48 6.16 -14.23
CA SER A 342 -0.12 6.23 -15.57
C SER A 342 -1.65 6.12 -15.56
N ASP A 343 -2.23 5.62 -14.46
CA ASP A 343 -3.67 5.54 -14.23
C ASP A 343 -4.02 6.27 -12.92
N ASP A 344 -4.43 5.58 -11.84
CA ASP A 344 -4.78 6.24 -10.57
C ASP A 344 -3.60 6.38 -9.61
N GLY A 345 -3.65 7.35 -8.69
CA GLY A 345 -2.71 7.39 -7.56
C GLY A 345 -3.00 6.25 -6.57
N PHE A 346 -4.18 6.30 -5.96
CA PHE A 346 -4.70 5.27 -5.07
C PHE A 346 -6.01 4.73 -5.65
N ASP A 347 -6.00 3.48 -6.10
CA ASP A 347 -7.16 2.73 -6.60
C ASP A 347 -7.58 1.68 -5.56
N LEU A 348 -8.34 2.12 -4.55
CA LEU A 348 -8.65 1.34 -3.38
C LEU A 348 -10.01 0.64 -3.55
N ARG A 349 -10.01 -0.59 -4.07
CA ARG A 349 -11.23 -1.38 -4.25
C ARG A 349 -11.30 -2.50 -3.23
N VAL A 350 -12.04 -2.30 -2.13
CA VAL A 350 -12.08 -3.25 -1.00
C VAL A 350 -13.46 -3.44 -0.39
N ASN A 351 -13.65 -4.56 0.27
CA ASN A 351 -14.88 -4.87 1.01
C ASN A 351 -14.70 -4.64 2.52
N GLY A 352 -14.43 -3.39 2.92
CA GLY A 352 -14.18 -3.00 4.30
C GLY A 352 -14.10 -1.48 4.49
N ASP A 353 -13.67 -1.03 5.66
CA ASP A 353 -13.47 0.40 5.94
C ASP A 353 -12.16 0.92 5.32
N VAL A 354 -12.16 2.19 4.92
CA VAL A 354 -10.99 2.86 4.33
C VAL A 354 -10.71 4.16 5.06
N THR A 355 -9.48 4.31 5.54
CA THR A 355 -8.96 5.54 6.15
C THR A 355 -7.71 6.00 5.43
N VAL A 356 -7.70 7.26 4.97
CA VAL A 356 -6.56 7.89 4.29
C VAL A 356 -6.27 9.25 4.92
N ILE A 357 -5.09 9.43 5.49
CA ILE A 357 -4.70 10.66 6.20
C ILE A 357 -3.37 11.17 5.67
N GLY A 358 -3.32 12.43 5.21
CA GLY A 358 -2.06 13.10 4.85
C GLY A 358 -1.38 12.59 3.58
N ALA A 359 -2.10 11.93 2.68
CA ALA A 359 -1.56 11.37 1.44
C ALA A 359 -1.65 12.36 0.25
N THR A 360 -0.75 12.22 -0.71
CA THR A 360 -0.73 13.02 -1.95
C THR A 360 -0.83 12.15 -3.20
N ALA A 361 -1.70 12.51 -4.14
CA ALA A 361 -1.89 11.81 -5.41
C ALA A 361 -2.09 12.81 -6.56
N ASN A 362 -0.98 13.40 -7.00
CA ASN A 362 -0.96 14.42 -8.04
C ASN A 362 -0.50 13.86 -9.38
N THR A 363 -0.92 14.53 -10.46
CA THR A 363 -0.37 14.32 -11.81
C THR A 363 -0.48 12.87 -12.30
N ASN A 364 -1.50 12.13 -11.84
CA ASN A 364 -1.78 10.79 -12.33
C ASN A 364 -2.63 10.85 -13.62
N GLY A 365 -2.66 9.78 -14.39
CA GLY A 365 -3.35 9.71 -15.69
C GLY A 365 -4.87 9.79 -15.59
N ASP A 366 -5.47 9.20 -14.56
CA ASP A 366 -6.91 9.29 -14.29
C ASP A 366 -7.21 10.02 -12.99
N GLN A 367 -7.29 9.33 -11.85
CA GLN A 367 -7.75 9.91 -10.58
C GLN A 367 -6.61 10.01 -9.56
N GLY A 368 -6.74 10.96 -8.64
CA GLY A 368 -5.86 10.99 -7.47
C GLY A 368 -6.19 9.82 -6.54
N PHE A 369 -7.44 9.79 -6.10
CA PHE A 369 -8.01 8.74 -5.26
C PHE A 369 -9.29 8.21 -5.90
N ALA A 370 -9.25 6.95 -6.37
CA ALA A 370 -10.41 6.17 -6.74
C ALA A 370 -10.70 5.19 -5.59
N ILE A 371 -11.80 5.39 -4.86
CA ILE A 371 -12.10 4.58 -3.67
C ILE A 371 -13.49 3.95 -3.80
N ASP A 372 -13.48 2.63 -3.75
CA ASP A 372 -14.63 1.74 -3.86
C ASP A 372 -14.66 0.88 -2.59
N CYS A 373 -15.46 1.32 -1.60
CA CYS A 373 -15.68 0.59 -0.35
C CYS A 373 -17.14 0.69 0.15
N PRO A 374 -17.75 -0.40 0.65
CA PRO A 374 -19.10 -0.35 1.20
C PRO A 374 -19.14 0.13 2.67
N GLY A 375 -18.01 0.06 3.38
CA GLY A 375 -17.91 0.45 4.79
C GLY A 375 -17.83 1.97 5.02
N THR A 376 -17.19 2.35 6.13
CA THR A 376 -16.92 3.77 6.44
C THR A 376 -15.70 4.27 5.68
N LEU A 377 -15.81 5.46 5.09
CA LEU A 377 -14.75 6.15 4.39
C LEU A 377 -14.34 7.44 5.10
N HIS A 378 -13.09 7.51 5.55
CA HIS A 378 -12.50 8.71 6.15
C HIS A 378 -11.28 9.19 5.35
N ILE A 379 -11.30 10.43 4.88
CA ILE A 379 -10.19 11.08 4.18
C ILE A 379 -9.88 12.42 4.83
N GLU A 380 -8.62 12.61 5.25
CA GLU A 380 -8.20 13.81 5.97
C GLU A 380 -6.85 14.33 5.47
N ASP A 381 -6.72 15.65 5.36
CA ASP A 381 -5.46 16.33 5.02
C ASP A 381 -4.79 15.82 3.71
N CYS A 382 -5.59 15.34 2.75
CA CYS A 382 -5.10 14.75 1.50
C CYS A 382 -5.08 15.75 0.33
N ILE A 383 -4.22 15.49 -0.66
CA ILE A 383 -4.04 16.36 -1.83
C ILE A 383 -4.12 15.53 -3.11
N ALA A 384 -4.96 15.93 -4.07
CA ALA A 384 -5.06 15.32 -5.39
C ALA A 384 -5.23 16.38 -6.49
N ASN A 385 -4.13 16.89 -7.01
CA ASN A 385 -4.11 17.96 -8.00
C ASN A 385 -3.61 17.49 -9.36
N ASP A 386 -4.06 18.19 -10.39
CA ASP A 386 -3.54 18.09 -11.75
C ASP A 386 -3.60 16.65 -12.32
N ASN A 387 -4.56 15.82 -11.88
CA ASN A 387 -4.81 14.51 -12.47
C ASN A 387 -5.51 14.67 -13.84
N GLU A 388 -5.04 13.94 -14.86
CA GLU A 388 -5.22 14.34 -16.26
C GLU A 388 -6.67 14.16 -16.76
N THR A 389 -7.24 12.97 -16.58
CA THR A 389 -8.57 12.63 -17.14
C THR A 389 -9.68 12.57 -16.08
N GLY A 390 -9.35 12.19 -14.85
CA GLY A 390 -10.30 11.88 -13.79
C GLY A 390 -10.45 12.95 -12.72
N SER A 391 -11.13 12.56 -11.64
CA SER A 391 -11.37 13.44 -10.49
C SER A 391 -10.19 13.43 -9.52
N GLY A 392 -10.05 14.48 -8.70
CA GLY A 392 -9.08 14.44 -7.60
C GLY A 392 -9.42 13.33 -6.62
N PHE A 393 -10.67 13.30 -6.17
CA PHE A 393 -11.24 12.23 -5.35
C PHE A 393 -12.53 11.72 -6.00
N ALA A 394 -12.60 10.43 -6.33
CA ALA A 394 -13.83 9.76 -6.73
C ALA A 394 -14.16 8.65 -5.73
N LEU A 395 -15.21 8.89 -4.95
CA LEU A 395 -15.59 8.12 -3.79
C LEU A 395 -16.97 7.53 -4.06
N TYR A 396 -17.03 6.26 -4.46
CA TYR A 396 -18.30 5.64 -4.84
C TYR A 396 -18.20 4.11 -4.75
N TRP A 397 -19.32 3.44 -4.48
CA TRP A 397 -19.42 1.98 -4.55
C TRP A 397 -20.24 1.53 -5.77
N GLN A 398 -19.74 0.59 -6.58
CA GLN A 398 -20.38 0.17 -7.85
C GLN A 398 -21.19 -1.15 -7.81
N ASP A 399 -21.10 -1.95 -6.75
CA ASP A 399 -21.88 -3.19 -6.55
C ASP A 399 -23.05 -2.90 -5.58
N PRO A 400 -24.16 -3.66 -5.46
CA PRO A 400 -25.50 -3.12 -5.16
C PRO A 400 -25.69 -2.42 -3.79
N ASP A 401 -24.71 -2.52 -2.91
CA ASP A 401 -24.70 -1.85 -1.62
C ASP A 401 -24.31 -0.37 -1.79
N ARG A 402 -24.22 0.36 -0.68
CA ARG A 402 -23.90 1.79 -0.64
C ARG A 402 -22.84 1.98 0.42
N ILE A 403 -22.05 3.04 0.29
CA ILE A 403 -21.11 3.43 1.33
C ILE A 403 -21.89 3.77 2.60
N ASP A 404 -21.46 3.25 3.75
CA ASP A 404 -22.12 3.48 5.03
C ASP A 404 -22.02 4.95 5.44
N GLU A 405 -20.82 5.54 5.41
CA GLU A 405 -20.57 6.93 5.79
C GLU A 405 -19.35 7.48 5.05
N VAL A 406 -19.37 8.78 4.71
CA VAL A 406 -18.24 9.46 4.06
C VAL A 406 -17.87 10.73 4.82
N THR A 407 -16.62 10.79 5.28
CA THR A 407 -16.01 12.00 5.86
C THR A 407 -14.80 12.44 5.03
N VAL A 408 -14.81 13.70 4.58
CA VAL A 408 -13.70 14.34 3.84
C VAL A 408 -13.34 15.66 4.51
N ILE A 409 -12.13 15.77 5.07
CA ILE A 409 -11.69 16.91 5.88
C ILE A 409 -10.38 17.48 5.33
N ASN A 410 -10.31 18.81 5.19
CA ASN A 410 -9.10 19.56 4.82
C ASN A 410 -8.40 19.07 3.52
N CYS A 411 -9.16 18.50 2.59
CA CYS A 411 -8.62 17.94 1.36
C CYS A 411 -8.57 18.97 0.23
N THR A 412 -7.55 18.88 -0.64
CA THR A 412 -7.38 19.75 -1.79
C THR A 412 -7.43 18.96 -3.09
N ALA A 413 -8.30 19.34 -4.03
CA ALA A 413 -8.38 18.76 -5.37
C ALA A 413 -8.55 19.83 -6.46
N ASN A 414 -7.43 20.38 -6.93
CA ASN A 414 -7.41 21.43 -7.93
C ASN A 414 -7.00 20.91 -9.32
N SER A 415 -7.52 21.56 -10.36
CA SER A 415 -7.08 21.36 -11.75
C SER A 415 -7.21 19.92 -12.26
N ASN A 416 -8.18 19.14 -11.76
CA ASN A 416 -8.36 17.75 -12.18
C ASN A 416 -9.27 17.65 -13.41
N GLY A 417 -8.94 16.65 -14.24
CA GLY A 417 -9.79 16.17 -15.33
C GLY A 417 -9.85 17.08 -16.54
N LEU A 418 -8.90 18.01 -16.69
CA LEU A 418 -8.88 19.03 -17.76
C LEU A 418 -8.86 18.45 -19.19
N SER A 419 -8.68 17.14 -19.33
CA SER A 419 -8.74 16.43 -20.61
C SER A 419 -9.83 15.36 -20.68
N GLY A 420 -10.51 15.05 -19.56
CA GLY A 420 -11.43 13.90 -19.45
C GLY A 420 -12.76 14.15 -18.74
N GLY A 421 -13.01 15.33 -18.15
CA GLY A 421 -14.27 15.61 -17.45
C GLY A 421 -14.28 15.18 -15.99
N GLY A 422 -13.20 15.47 -15.25
CA GLY A 422 -13.08 15.18 -13.82
C GLY A 422 -13.65 16.27 -12.90
N ASN A 423 -14.09 15.86 -11.71
CA ASN A 423 -14.52 16.76 -10.63
C ASN A 423 -13.34 17.01 -9.67
N GLY A 424 -13.45 17.98 -8.78
CA GLY A 424 -12.52 18.06 -7.65
C GLY A 424 -12.73 16.87 -6.71
N ILE A 425 -13.91 16.81 -6.11
CA ILE A 425 -14.38 15.71 -5.28
C ILE A 425 -15.74 15.26 -5.79
N ILE A 426 -15.91 13.96 -6.04
CA ILE A 426 -17.20 13.34 -6.32
C ILE A 426 -17.49 12.22 -5.32
N ILE A 427 -18.65 12.29 -4.68
CA ILE A 427 -19.14 11.31 -3.71
C ILE A 427 -20.44 10.73 -4.25
N LYS A 428 -20.59 9.40 -4.27
CA LYS A 428 -21.83 8.75 -4.73
C LYS A 428 -22.24 7.58 -3.87
N HIS A 429 -23.54 7.26 -3.94
CA HIS A 429 -24.11 6.02 -3.42
C HIS A 429 -23.87 5.85 -1.91
N VAL A 430 -24.26 6.85 -1.11
CA VAL A 430 -24.06 6.85 0.35
C VAL A 430 -25.39 6.65 1.08
N THR A 431 -25.44 5.74 2.05
CA THR A 431 -26.64 5.51 2.88
C THR A 431 -26.66 6.41 4.10
N GLY A 432 -25.53 6.54 4.80
CA GLY A 432 -25.40 7.35 6.01
C GLY A 432 -24.90 8.75 5.75
N GLN A 433 -24.24 9.33 6.74
CA GLN A 433 -23.86 10.74 6.72
C GLN A 433 -22.76 11.02 5.69
N VAL A 434 -22.84 12.20 5.06
CA VAL A 434 -21.74 12.78 4.30
C VAL A 434 -21.30 14.08 4.98
N LEU A 435 -20.06 14.12 5.44
CA LEU A 435 -19.41 15.31 5.99
C LEU A 435 -18.26 15.74 5.06
N VAL A 436 -18.36 16.94 4.50
CA VAL A 436 -17.28 17.58 3.76
C VAL A 436 -16.90 18.89 4.44
N SER A 437 -15.64 19.01 4.85
CA SER A 437 -15.18 20.14 5.67
C SER A 437 -13.84 20.68 5.21
N GLY A 438 -13.71 22.00 5.06
CA GLY A 438 -12.41 22.64 4.83
C GLY A 438 -11.75 22.27 3.50
N THR A 439 -12.52 21.82 2.51
CA THR A 439 -12.00 21.35 1.22
C THR A 439 -11.74 22.49 0.24
N VAL A 440 -10.80 22.28 -0.69
CA VAL A 440 -10.47 23.25 -1.75
C VAL A 440 -10.48 22.56 -3.11
N THR A 441 -11.39 22.95 -4.01
CA THR A 441 -11.63 22.27 -5.29
C THR A 441 -11.65 23.22 -6.48
N ASN A 442 -10.52 23.89 -6.74
CA ASN A 442 -10.44 24.96 -7.74
C ASN A 442 -10.03 24.48 -9.14
N GLY A 443 -10.61 25.07 -10.18
CA GLY A 443 -10.09 24.94 -11.54
C GLY A 443 -10.29 23.56 -12.18
N ASN A 444 -11.24 22.76 -11.66
CA ASN A 444 -11.53 21.44 -12.20
C ASN A 444 -12.36 21.55 -13.50
N ASP A 445 -12.28 20.53 -14.36
CA ASP A 445 -12.99 20.51 -15.65
C ASP A 445 -14.52 20.47 -15.48
N ARG A 446 -14.99 19.87 -14.39
CA ARG A 446 -16.43 19.82 -14.06
C ARG A 446 -16.72 20.51 -12.74
N THR A 447 -17.62 19.93 -11.95
CA THR A 447 -18.00 20.46 -10.65
C THR A 447 -16.83 20.37 -9.68
N GLY A 448 -16.60 21.40 -8.87
CA GLY A 448 -15.56 21.31 -7.84
C GLY A 448 -15.92 20.30 -6.75
N LEU A 449 -17.14 20.35 -6.19
CA LEU A 449 -17.65 19.36 -5.23
C LEU A 449 -19.01 18.82 -5.68
N ARG A 450 -19.10 17.51 -5.86
CA ARG A 450 -20.30 16.83 -6.31
C ARG A 450 -20.70 15.69 -5.37
N ILE A 451 -21.96 15.65 -4.96
CA ILE A 451 -22.53 14.57 -4.13
C ILE A 451 -23.78 14.07 -4.83
N ASP A 452 -23.78 12.79 -5.23
CA ASP A 452 -24.90 12.17 -5.93
C ASP A 452 -25.46 10.96 -5.14
N ASP A 453 -26.73 10.64 -5.36
CA ASP A 453 -27.40 9.44 -4.89
C ASP A 453 -27.10 9.14 -3.42
N THR A 454 -27.40 10.12 -2.56
CA THR A 454 -27.18 10.04 -1.11
C THR A 454 -28.50 10.16 -0.37
N ILE A 455 -28.72 9.25 0.59
CA ILE A 455 -29.97 9.14 1.36
C ILE A 455 -29.80 9.74 2.77
N GLY A 456 -28.57 9.80 3.29
CA GLY A 456 -28.29 10.35 4.62
C GLY A 456 -28.08 11.86 4.63
N SER A 457 -27.85 12.41 5.81
CA SER A 457 -27.62 13.85 5.98
C SER A 457 -26.34 14.30 5.28
N VAL A 458 -26.39 15.45 4.61
CA VAL A 458 -25.22 16.05 3.95
C VAL A 458 -24.85 17.35 4.65
N VAL A 459 -23.59 17.46 5.10
CA VAL A 459 -23.03 18.66 5.70
C VAL A 459 -21.79 19.09 4.93
N ILE A 460 -21.85 20.26 4.30
CA ILE A 460 -20.72 20.93 3.68
C ILE A 460 -20.40 22.18 4.50
N LYS A 461 -19.17 22.26 5.01
CA LYS A 461 -18.71 23.43 5.77
C LYS A 461 -17.32 23.89 5.34
N ASP A 462 -17.11 25.19 5.33
CA ASP A 462 -15.80 25.80 5.08
C ASP A 462 -15.16 25.33 3.74
N ALA A 463 -15.97 24.96 2.75
CA ALA A 463 -15.51 24.47 1.45
C ALA A 463 -15.27 25.63 0.48
N ILE A 464 -14.24 25.52 -0.36
CA ILE A 464 -13.89 26.50 -1.40
C ILE A 464 -13.92 25.79 -2.75
N SER A 465 -14.84 26.17 -3.62
CA SER A 465 -15.03 25.55 -4.94
C SER A 465 -15.16 26.61 -6.03
N ASN A 466 -14.02 27.00 -6.60
CA ASN A 466 -13.94 28.13 -7.52
C ASN A 466 -13.43 27.76 -8.91
N SER A 467 -13.78 28.58 -9.89
CA SER A 467 -13.17 28.53 -11.24
C SER A 467 -13.31 27.19 -11.95
N GLY A 468 -14.30 26.36 -11.59
CA GLY A 468 -14.66 25.15 -12.35
C GLY A 468 -15.37 25.50 -13.66
N LEU A 469 -15.34 24.58 -14.64
CA LEU A 469 -16.09 24.77 -15.89
C LEU A 469 -17.56 24.32 -15.79
N GLU A 470 -17.97 23.69 -14.68
CA GLU A 470 -19.38 23.47 -14.33
C GLU A 470 -19.74 24.28 -13.06
N GLU A 471 -20.42 23.69 -12.08
CA GLU A 471 -20.81 24.35 -10.83
C GLU A 471 -19.70 24.33 -9.77
N GLY A 472 -19.82 25.21 -8.78
CA GLY A 472 -19.02 25.07 -7.56
C GLY A 472 -19.40 23.81 -6.78
N ILE A 473 -20.66 23.74 -6.33
CA ILE A 473 -21.19 22.65 -5.52
C ILE A 473 -22.45 22.11 -6.19
N LYS A 474 -22.54 20.79 -6.34
CA LYS A 474 -23.73 20.11 -6.88
C LYS A 474 -24.16 18.96 -5.97
N LEU A 475 -25.43 18.96 -5.60
CA LEU A 475 -26.05 17.99 -4.71
C LEU A 475 -27.25 17.33 -5.40
N ASP A 476 -27.05 16.11 -5.88
CA ASP A 476 -28.10 15.24 -6.41
C ASP A 476 -28.50 14.24 -5.30
N VAL A 477 -29.24 14.72 -4.28
CA VAL A 477 -29.44 14.04 -2.98
C VAL A 477 -30.91 13.69 -2.73
N ASP A 478 -31.22 12.47 -2.28
CA ASP A 478 -32.60 11.97 -2.26
C ASP A 478 -33.34 12.24 -0.95
N VAL A 479 -32.69 11.99 0.19
CA VAL A 479 -33.33 12.03 1.51
C VAL A 479 -32.38 12.67 2.52
N GLY A 480 -32.93 13.17 3.62
CA GLY A 480 -32.18 13.71 4.75
C GLY A 480 -32.01 15.24 4.71
N PRO A 481 -31.45 15.82 5.80
CA PRO A 481 -31.17 17.24 5.88
C PRO A 481 -29.88 17.60 5.14
N VAL A 482 -29.91 18.72 4.41
CA VAL A 482 -28.74 19.30 3.74
C VAL A 482 -28.34 20.60 4.44
N THR A 483 -27.07 20.72 4.81
CA THR A 483 -26.48 21.95 5.35
C THR A 483 -25.28 22.38 4.53
N VAL A 484 -25.28 23.61 4.03
CA VAL A 484 -24.13 24.26 3.38
C VAL A 484 -23.81 25.54 4.13
N ILE A 485 -22.64 25.60 4.78
CA ILE A 485 -22.28 26.71 5.67
C ILE A 485 -20.84 27.20 5.48
N ASN A 486 -20.62 28.51 5.63
CA ASN A 486 -19.29 29.13 5.58
C ASN A 486 -18.47 28.79 4.31
N SER A 487 -19.14 28.45 3.21
CA SER A 487 -18.50 27.97 2.00
C SER A 487 -18.43 29.07 0.94
N VAL A 488 -17.50 28.91 0.00
CA VAL A 488 -17.21 29.86 -1.08
C VAL A 488 -17.32 29.11 -2.40
N ALA A 489 -18.13 29.64 -3.32
CA ALA A 489 -18.18 29.18 -4.69
C ALA A 489 -18.22 30.38 -5.65
N GLU A 490 -17.09 30.63 -6.31
CA GLU A 490 -16.87 31.83 -7.10
C GLU A 490 -16.26 31.55 -8.46
N ASN A 491 -16.62 32.40 -9.44
CA ASN A 491 -16.06 32.38 -10.79
C ASN A 491 -16.24 31.04 -11.52
N ASN A 492 -17.23 30.22 -11.14
CA ASN A 492 -17.57 29.00 -11.85
C ASN A 492 -18.32 29.34 -13.14
N ALA A 493 -18.15 28.55 -14.20
CA ALA A 493 -18.79 28.83 -15.47
C ALA A 493 -20.32 28.64 -15.42
N TYR A 494 -20.83 27.82 -14.49
CA TYR A 494 -22.26 27.60 -14.25
C TYR A 494 -22.69 28.20 -12.91
N GLY A 495 -23.44 27.46 -12.09
CA GLY A 495 -23.98 27.93 -10.82
C GLY A 495 -23.00 27.80 -9.66
N ALA A 496 -23.30 28.44 -8.54
CA ALA A 496 -22.49 28.27 -7.33
C ALA A 496 -22.89 27.00 -6.57
N LEU A 497 -24.20 26.82 -6.35
CA LEU A 497 -24.79 25.68 -5.66
C LEU A 497 -26.05 25.21 -6.38
N ILE A 498 -26.09 23.94 -6.77
CA ILE A 498 -27.30 23.27 -7.28
C ILE A 498 -27.73 22.18 -6.30
N ILE A 499 -29.02 22.14 -6.00
CA ILE A 499 -29.68 21.09 -5.21
C ILE A 499 -30.79 20.50 -6.07
N ASP A 500 -30.65 19.23 -6.45
CA ASP A 500 -31.55 18.51 -7.35
C ASP A 500 -31.85 17.08 -6.85
N PRO A 501 -32.79 16.90 -5.90
CA PRO A 501 -33.24 15.58 -5.48
C PRO A 501 -33.76 14.72 -6.64
N LEU A 502 -33.31 13.45 -6.71
CA LEU A 502 -33.64 12.54 -7.80
C LEU A 502 -34.88 11.70 -7.50
N ASP A 503 -34.91 11.02 -6.35
CA ASP A 503 -35.89 9.98 -6.03
C ASP A 503 -36.65 10.22 -4.71
N GLY A 504 -36.43 11.35 -4.02
CA GLY A 504 -37.04 11.64 -2.72
C GLY A 504 -37.26 13.13 -2.39
N ASP A 505 -38.04 13.39 -1.34
CA ASP A 505 -38.25 14.73 -0.79
C ASP A 505 -37.18 15.01 0.28
N LEU A 506 -36.41 16.09 0.12
CA LEU A 506 -35.50 16.56 1.16
C LEU A 506 -36.23 16.98 2.44
N GLU A 507 -35.74 16.52 3.59
CA GLU A 507 -36.34 16.85 4.90
C GLU A 507 -36.18 18.33 5.23
N SER A 508 -34.99 18.88 4.99
CA SER A 508 -34.71 20.29 5.16
C SER A 508 -33.44 20.70 4.42
N VAL A 509 -33.34 21.98 4.07
CA VAL A 509 -32.13 22.59 3.51
C VAL A 509 -31.79 23.86 4.29
N SER A 510 -30.53 23.98 4.72
CA SER A 510 -29.99 25.16 5.39
C SER A 510 -28.72 25.65 4.70
N ILE A 511 -28.81 26.78 3.99
CA ILE A 511 -27.71 27.45 3.30
C ILE A 511 -27.41 28.76 4.02
N ARG A 512 -26.27 28.85 4.72
CA ARG A 512 -25.94 30.02 5.55
C ARG A 512 -24.49 30.47 5.49
N HIS A 513 -24.25 31.77 5.58
CA HIS A 513 -22.89 32.35 5.66
C HIS A 513 -21.98 31.97 4.48
N ASN A 514 -22.56 31.75 3.30
CA ASN A 514 -21.81 31.38 2.11
C ASN A 514 -21.58 32.60 1.20
N THR A 515 -20.51 32.54 0.43
CA THR A 515 -20.17 33.52 -0.60
C THR A 515 -20.30 32.88 -1.98
N PHE A 516 -21.29 33.32 -2.75
CA PHE A 516 -21.60 32.83 -4.09
C PHE A 516 -21.52 33.99 -5.08
N GLN A 517 -20.38 34.15 -5.75
CA GLN A 517 -20.11 35.35 -6.56
C GLN A 517 -19.55 35.07 -7.94
N ASN A 518 -19.91 35.93 -8.89
CA ASN A 518 -19.34 35.94 -10.25
C ASN A 518 -19.47 34.60 -10.98
N ASN A 519 -20.49 33.80 -10.68
CA ASN A 519 -20.74 32.55 -11.38
C ASN A 519 -21.56 32.81 -12.66
N GLY A 520 -21.28 32.05 -13.71
CA GLY A 520 -21.85 32.28 -15.04
C GLY A 520 -23.36 32.01 -15.14
N ALA A 521 -23.96 31.33 -14.18
CA ALA A 521 -25.39 31.03 -14.11
C ALA A 521 -26.04 31.54 -12.80
N THR A 522 -27.04 30.82 -12.29
CA THR A 522 -27.73 31.13 -11.03
C THR A 522 -26.83 30.79 -9.83
N ALA A 523 -26.77 31.66 -8.82
CA ALA A 523 -25.97 31.40 -7.63
C ALA A 523 -26.47 30.18 -6.85
N VAL A 524 -27.78 30.09 -6.59
CA VAL A 524 -28.40 28.93 -5.94
C VAL A 524 -29.60 28.44 -6.74
N GLU A 525 -29.59 27.17 -7.09
CA GLU A 525 -30.67 26.49 -7.79
C GLU A 525 -31.32 25.42 -6.92
N PHE A 526 -32.65 25.51 -6.78
CA PHE A 526 -33.47 24.51 -6.10
C PHE A 526 -34.37 23.80 -7.10
N ASN A 527 -34.00 22.57 -7.44
CA ASN A 527 -34.74 21.69 -8.32
C ASN A 527 -35.51 20.61 -7.55
N SER A 528 -36.61 20.16 -8.14
CA SER A 528 -37.46 19.05 -7.67
C SER A 528 -37.79 18.99 -6.15
N LEU A 529 -37.80 20.11 -5.42
CA LEU A 529 -38.00 20.11 -3.96
C LEU A 529 -39.40 19.63 -3.56
N GLY A 530 -39.41 18.75 -2.57
CA GLY A 530 -40.61 18.25 -1.90
C GLY A 530 -41.40 19.31 -1.11
N GLY A 531 -42.73 19.14 -1.06
CA GLY A 531 -43.65 20.12 -0.45
C GLY A 531 -43.65 20.21 1.08
N SER A 532 -42.92 19.33 1.78
CA SER A 532 -43.05 19.15 3.24
C SER A 532 -41.84 19.59 4.08
N GLY A 533 -40.73 19.94 3.43
CA GLY A 533 -39.47 20.32 4.08
C GLY A 533 -39.37 21.80 4.50
N SER A 534 -38.35 22.10 5.32
CA SER A 534 -37.98 23.48 5.66
C SER A 534 -36.78 23.93 4.84
N PHE A 535 -36.96 24.95 4.00
CA PHE A 535 -35.93 25.45 3.09
C PHE A 535 -35.49 26.87 3.48
N ILE A 536 -34.24 27.01 3.91
CA ILE A 536 -33.67 28.25 4.45
C ILE A 536 -32.39 28.60 3.70
N ALA A 537 -32.34 29.81 3.14
CA ALA A 537 -31.15 30.40 2.55
C ALA A 537 -30.93 31.80 3.15
N GLN A 538 -30.24 31.90 4.28
CA GLN A 538 -30.11 33.17 5.02
C GLN A 538 -28.67 33.58 5.21
N CYS A 539 -28.41 34.88 5.29
CA CYS A 539 -27.09 35.40 5.59
C CYS A 539 -26.01 34.97 4.59
N ASN A 540 -26.32 34.97 3.30
CA ASN A 540 -25.38 34.67 2.21
C ASN A 540 -25.04 35.93 1.41
N ASP A 541 -23.87 35.93 0.77
CA ASP A 541 -23.47 36.93 -0.22
C ASP A 541 -23.67 36.36 -1.61
N ILE A 542 -24.67 36.86 -2.32
CA ILE A 542 -25.00 36.50 -3.70
C ILE A 542 -24.78 37.75 -4.56
N ALA A 543 -23.71 37.79 -5.34
CA ALA A 543 -23.41 38.99 -6.14
C ALA A 543 -22.65 38.69 -7.44
N GLY A 544 -23.05 39.37 -8.52
CA GLY A 544 -22.34 39.29 -9.79
C GLY A 544 -22.61 38.00 -10.58
N ASN A 545 -23.61 37.24 -10.17
CA ASN A 545 -24.05 36.04 -10.89
C ASN A 545 -25.08 36.43 -11.97
N THR A 546 -25.31 35.55 -12.96
CA THR A 546 -26.38 35.76 -13.94
C THR A 546 -27.77 35.75 -13.31
N GLY A 547 -27.94 34.96 -12.24
CA GLY A 547 -29.15 34.92 -11.40
C GLY A 547 -28.81 34.72 -9.93
N GLY A 548 -29.71 35.13 -9.04
CA GLY A 548 -29.57 34.99 -7.59
C GLY A 548 -30.05 33.62 -7.09
N ILE A 549 -31.36 33.47 -6.92
CA ILE A 549 -32.00 32.20 -6.55
C ILE A 549 -33.04 31.81 -7.60
N TYR A 550 -32.97 30.58 -8.10
CA TYR A 550 -34.01 29.95 -8.93
C TYR A 550 -34.69 28.82 -8.17
N LEU A 551 -36.02 28.80 -8.23
CA LEU A 551 -36.86 27.80 -7.59
C LEU A 551 -37.87 27.25 -8.60
N SER A 552 -37.72 25.99 -9.00
CA SER A 552 -38.61 25.33 -9.99
C SER A 552 -39.86 24.67 -9.38
N ASN A 553 -40.08 24.81 -8.06
CA ASN A 553 -41.08 24.03 -7.33
C ASN A 553 -42.05 24.88 -6.52
N ALA A 554 -43.21 24.30 -6.21
CA ALA A 554 -44.27 24.93 -5.42
C ALA A 554 -44.00 24.87 -3.90
N VAL A 555 -42.84 25.37 -3.47
CA VAL A 555 -42.41 25.43 -2.07
C VAL A 555 -42.04 26.85 -1.66
N THR A 556 -41.94 27.10 -0.35
CA THR A 556 -41.48 28.38 0.17
C THR A 556 -40.03 28.27 0.65
N VAL A 557 -39.15 29.14 0.14
CA VAL A 557 -37.76 29.29 0.59
C VAL A 557 -37.62 30.60 1.38
N ASP A 558 -37.12 30.51 2.62
CA ASP A 558 -36.77 31.69 3.42
C ASP A 558 -35.40 32.23 3.01
N ALA A 559 -35.42 33.20 2.10
CA ALA A 559 -34.25 33.88 1.52
C ALA A 559 -33.98 35.26 2.13
N ARG A 560 -34.46 35.52 3.36
CA ARG A 560 -34.28 36.81 4.02
C ARG A 560 -32.84 36.98 4.47
N TRP A 561 -32.41 38.24 4.58
CA TRP A 561 -31.07 38.59 5.02
C TRP A 561 -29.96 38.09 4.10
N ILE A 562 -30.22 38.04 2.79
CA ILE A 562 -29.20 37.86 1.75
C ILE A 562 -28.72 39.24 1.25
N TRP A 563 -27.43 39.37 0.96
CA TRP A 563 -26.89 40.46 0.14
C TRP A 563 -26.96 40.05 -1.33
N TRP A 564 -27.63 40.84 -2.17
CA TRP A 564 -27.89 40.53 -3.58
C TRP A 564 -26.95 41.25 -4.55
N GLY A 565 -25.82 41.78 -4.08
CA GLY A 565 -24.91 42.57 -4.91
C GLY A 565 -25.31 44.04 -5.08
N ASP A 566 -26.54 44.42 -4.71
CA ASP A 566 -27.02 45.81 -4.74
C ASP A 566 -27.92 46.15 -3.53
N ILE A 567 -27.80 47.40 -3.05
CA ILE A 567 -28.53 47.91 -1.88
C ILE A 567 -30.06 47.95 -2.09
N THR A 568 -30.50 48.03 -3.33
CA THR A 568 -31.92 48.05 -3.71
C THR A 568 -32.59 46.68 -3.68
N GLY A 569 -31.83 45.60 -3.46
CA GLY A 569 -32.35 44.23 -3.34
C GLY A 569 -32.26 43.41 -4.63
N PRO A 570 -32.87 42.22 -4.67
CA PRO A 570 -32.80 41.33 -5.82
C PRO A 570 -33.62 41.88 -7.00
N ALA A 571 -33.15 41.67 -8.23
CA ALA A 571 -33.92 41.92 -9.44
C ALA A 571 -34.88 40.75 -9.78
N GLY A 572 -35.38 40.70 -11.03
CA GLY A 572 -36.27 39.64 -11.51
C GLY A 572 -37.69 39.80 -10.96
N GLN A 573 -38.12 38.88 -10.11
CA GLN A 573 -39.37 39.01 -9.35
C GLN A 573 -39.22 39.89 -8.09
N GLY A 574 -37.99 40.27 -7.74
CA GLY A 574 -37.70 41.22 -6.66
C GLY A 574 -37.78 42.70 -7.09
N PRO A 575 -37.75 43.65 -6.14
CA PRO A 575 -37.94 45.08 -6.41
C PRO A 575 -36.67 45.85 -6.82
N GLY A 576 -35.49 45.21 -6.80
CA GLY A 576 -34.18 45.86 -6.88
C GLY A 576 -33.40 45.63 -8.18
N ALA A 577 -32.09 45.89 -8.12
CA ALA A 577 -31.15 45.80 -9.23
C ALA A 577 -30.02 44.77 -9.04
N GLY A 578 -30.00 44.06 -7.91
CA GLY A 578 -29.05 43.00 -7.63
C GLY A 578 -29.33 41.71 -8.40
N ASP A 579 -28.63 40.63 -8.04
CA ASP A 579 -28.82 39.31 -8.63
C ASP A 579 -30.29 38.85 -8.50
N GLY A 580 -30.89 38.47 -9.62
CA GLY A 580 -32.34 38.32 -9.73
C GLY A 580 -32.90 37.04 -9.09
N ILE A 581 -34.08 37.13 -8.48
CA ILE A 581 -34.80 35.95 -7.99
C ILE A 581 -35.90 35.52 -8.97
N TRP A 582 -36.14 34.21 -9.05
CA TRP A 582 -37.21 33.63 -9.84
C TRP A 582 -37.79 32.38 -9.19
N ALA A 583 -39.11 32.39 -8.94
CA ALA A 583 -39.87 31.22 -8.56
C ALA A 583 -40.89 30.85 -9.65
N ASP A 584 -40.96 29.56 -9.97
CA ASP A 584 -41.99 29.00 -10.85
C ASP A 584 -43.36 28.99 -10.15
N PRO A 585 -44.47 28.87 -10.92
CA PRO A 585 -45.83 29.02 -10.37
C PRO A 585 -46.11 28.12 -9.15
N GLY A 586 -46.47 28.75 -8.04
CA GLY A 586 -46.75 28.08 -6.77
C GLY A 586 -45.59 28.10 -5.77
N GLY A 587 -44.38 28.45 -6.22
CA GLY A 587 -43.23 28.68 -5.34
C GLY A 587 -43.20 30.11 -4.78
N GLU A 588 -42.53 30.28 -3.64
CA GLU A 588 -42.35 31.60 -3.01
C GLU A 588 -40.93 31.74 -2.46
N ILE A 589 -40.23 32.83 -2.83
CA ILE A 589 -38.92 33.19 -2.27
C ILE A 589 -39.11 34.41 -1.37
N LEU A 590 -39.07 34.19 -0.05
CA LEU A 590 -39.18 35.25 0.96
C LEU A 590 -37.86 36.00 1.05
N HIS A 591 -37.76 37.18 0.44
CA HIS A 591 -36.50 37.92 0.30
C HIS A 591 -36.47 39.26 1.06
N ASP A 592 -37.62 39.76 1.54
CA ASP A 592 -37.72 40.98 2.35
C ASP A 592 -37.78 40.63 3.84
N PRO A 593 -36.93 41.20 4.70
CA PRO A 593 -35.83 42.13 4.39
C PRO A 593 -34.57 41.47 3.83
N TRP A 594 -33.89 42.16 2.91
CA TRP A 594 -32.56 41.83 2.42
C TRP A 594 -31.46 42.66 3.12
N LEU A 595 -30.20 42.25 3.00
CA LEU A 595 -29.06 43.00 3.54
C LEU A 595 -28.72 44.19 2.64
N GLN A 596 -28.29 45.29 3.25
CA GLN A 596 -27.89 46.52 2.54
C GLN A 596 -26.39 46.54 2.17
N GLN A 597 -25.65 45.51 2.59
CA GLN A 597 -24.23 45.31 2.38
C GLN A 597 -23.91 43.82 2.61
N SER A 598 -22.75 43.36 2.15
CA SER A 598 -22.29 41.98 2.32
C SER A 598 -22.43 41.47 3.77
N PHE A 599 -22.81 40.21 3.97
CA PHE A 599 -22.93 39.62 5.32
C PHE A 599 -21.59 39.61 6.06
N SER A 600 -20.47 39.50 5.34
CA SER A 600 -19.12 39.50 5.90
C SER A 600 -18.71 40.85 6.51
N SER A 601 -19.42 41.92 6.17
CA SER A 601 -19.16 43.24 6.71
C SER A 601 -19.60 43.34 8.19
N ALA A 602 -18.76 43.94 9.03
CA ALA A 602 -18.95 44.01 10.50
C ALA A 602 -20.25 44.71 10.97
N HIS A 603 -21.00 45.35 10.07
CA HIS A 603 -22.27 46.04 10.39
C HIS A 603 -23.52 45.34 9.83
N SER A 604 -23.38 44.16 9.22
CA SER A 604 -24.55 43.38 8.79
C SER A 604 -25.25 42.76 10.01
N ARG A 605 -26.58 42.57 9.95
CA ARG A 605 -27.32 41.84 11.01
C ARG A 605 -26.75 40.44 11.20
N CYS A 606 -26.30 39.81 10.12
CA CYS A 606 -25.65 38.50 10.11
C CYS A 606 -24.27 38.49 10.79
N GLY A 607 -23.49 39.57 10.66
CA GLY A 607 -22.19 39.74 11.30
C GLY A 607 -22.28 39.87 12.83
N LEU A 608 -23.39 40.40 13.36
CA LEU A 608 -23.68 40.41 14.80
C LEU A 608 -23.94 38.99 15.36
N PHE A 609 -24.49 38.08 14.56
CA PHE A 609 -24.79 36.70 14.99
C PHE A 609 -23.57 35.78 15.09
N ARG A 610 -22.45 36.09 14.40
CA ARG A 610 -21.15 35.40 14.60
C ARG A 610 -20.55 35.61 16.00
N SER A 611 -21.04 36.56 16.80
CA SER A 611 -20.51 36.89 18.12
C SER A 611 -21.16 36.18 19.32
N GLY A 612 -22.04 35.19 19.08
CA GLY A 612 -22.56 34.31 20.13
C GLY A 612 -23.78 34.80 20.91
N PHE A 613 -24.62 35.66 20.31
CA PHE A 613 -25.88 36.12 20.91
C PHE A 613 -27.08 35.81 20.01
N GLU A 614 -27.81 34.74 20.30
CA GLU A 614 -29.16 34.51 19.77
C GLU A 614 -30.19 34.63 20.89
N PRO A 615 -31.11 35.62 20.87
CA PRO A 615 -32.29 35.60 21.71
C PRO A 615 -33.37 34.76 21.00
N GLY A 616 -33.44 33.47 21.33
CA GLY A 616 -34.55 32.60 20.91
C GLY A 616 -34.17 31.20 20.40
N PHE A 617 -32.89 30.91 20.18
CA PHE A 617 -32.39 29.56 19.88
C PHE A 617 -31.67 29.00 21.11
N THR A 618 -32.17 27.89 21.67
CA THR A 618 -31.53 27.11 22.73
C THR A 618 -31.08 25.73 22.22
N GLY A 619 -30.84 25.59 20.92
CA GLY A 619 -30.21 24.40 20.35
C GLY A 619 -28.70 24.62 20.30
N GLU A 620 -27.97 23.95 21.16
CA GLU A 620 -26.51 23.95 21.20
C GLU A 620 -25.94 23.53 19.84
N TRP A 621 -24.94 24.27 19.34
CA TRP A 621 -24.12 23.92 18.17
C TRP A 621 -23.13 22.77 18.44
N ASN A 622 -23.50 21.86 19.35
CA ASN A 622 -22.85 20.57 19.48
C ASN A 622 -23.68 19.58 18.66
N VAL A 623 -23.41 19.52 17.35
CA VAL A 623 -23.49 18.20 16.72
C VAL A 623 -22.40 17.40 17.43
N VAL A 624 -22.82 16.63 18.42
CA VAL A 624 -22.02 15.54 18.96
C VAL A 624 -21.80 14.63 17.77
N VAL A 625 -20.57 14.68 17.26
CA VAL A 625 -20.00 13.56 16.51
C VAL A 625 -19.91 12.45 17.55
N ASP A 626 -20.83 11.49 17.47
CA ASP A 626 -20.67 10.17 18.07
C ASP A 626 -20.36 9.22 16.91
#